data_AF-A0A356U946-F1
#
_entry.id   AF-A0A356U946-F1
#
_cell.length_a   1.000
_cell.length_b   1.000
_cell.length_c   1.000
_cell.angle_alpha   90.00
_cell.angle_beta   90.00
_cell.angle_gamma   90.00
#
_symmetry.space_group_name_H-M   'P 1'
#
loop_
_entity.id
_entity.type
_entity.pdbx_description
1 polymer ?
#
loop_
_entity_poly.entity_id
_entity_poly.type
_entity_poly.pdbx_seq_one_letter_code
_entity_poly.pdbx_strand_id
1 'polypeptide(L)'
;MQGDTRAFEELVSHYHNKIYALAYRYMGNEEDAYDMAQEAFLKAFRSLHTFKGNSSFSTWLYRVTTNVCLDELRRRKRRIIPLSLDEPLASQEGDEVEKE
;
A
#
# COMPACT_ATOMS: atom_id res chain seq x y z
N MET A 1 -12.86 22.08 -3.74
CA MET A 1 -13.04 20.64 -3.44
C MET A 1 -13.89 19.90 -4.48
N GLN A 2 -15.07 20.37 -4.91
CA GLN A 2 -15.88 19.64 -5.93
C GLN A 2 -15.19 19.47 -7.30
N GLY A 3 -14.30 20.39 -7.68
CA GLY A 3 -13.52 20.30 -8.93
C GLY A 3 -12.44 19.20 -8.92
N ASP A 4 -11.82 18.94 -7.76
CA ASP A 4 -10.78 17.89 -7.62
C ASP A 4 -11.38 16.49 -7.72
N THR A 5 -12.60 16.30 -7.21
CA THR A 5 -13.27 14.99 -7.22
C THR A 5 -13.64 14.55 -8.64
N ARG A 6 -14.23 15.44 -9.45
CA ARG A 6 -14.59 15.12 -10.85
C ARG A 6 -13.36 14.86 -11.72
N ALA A 7 -12.33 15.70 -11.61
CA ALA A 7 -11.09 15.50 -12.34
C ALA A 7 -10.41 14.17 -11.96
N PHE A 8 -10.53 13.77 -10.69
CA PHE A 8 -10.01 12.48 -10.24
C PHE A 8 -10.85 11.29 -10.75
N GLU A 9 -12.19 11.40 -10.80
CA GLU A 9 -13.06 10.36 -11.37
C GLU A 9 -12.69 10.05 -12.83
N GLU A 10 -12.41 11.08 -13.63
CA GLU A 10 -11.95 10.91 -15.02
C GLU A 10 -10.59 10.18 -15.09
N LEU A 11 -9.66 10.52 -14.20
CA LEU A 11 -8.38 9.82 -14.09
C LEU A 11 -8.57 8.35 -13.69
N VAL A 12 -9.40 8.07 -12.69
CA VAL A 12 -9.71 6.69 -12.27
C VAL A 12 -10.26 5.90 -13.45
N SER A 13 -11.27 6.43 -14.14
CA SER A 13 -11.87 5.78 -15.31
C SER A 13 -10.84 5.51 -16.41
N HIS A 14 -9.96 6.47 -16.70
CA HIS A 14 -8.92 6.32 -17.72
C HIS A 14 -7.87 5.25 -17.38
N TYR A 15 -7.51 5.11 -16.10
CA TYR A 15 -6.43 4.22 -15.66
C TYR A 15 -6.92 2.88 -15.10
N HIS A 16 -8.22 2.71 -14.82
CA HIS A 16 -8.79 1.55 -14.16
C HIS A 16 -8.27 0.22 -14.70
N ASN A 17 -8.44 -0.03 -16.00
CA ASN A 17 -8.03 -1.30 -16.64
C ASN A 17 -6.52 -1.56 -16.51
N LYS A 18 -5.70 -0.51 -16.61
CA LYS A 18 -4.23 -0.62 -16.52
C LYS A 18 -3.77 -0.93 -15.09
N ILE A 19 -4.40 -0.29 -14.11
CA ILE A 19 -4.09 -0.49 -12.69
C ILE A 19 -4.59 -1.86 -12.22
N TYR A 20 -5.80 -2.25 -12.63
CA TYR A 20 -6.30 -3.61 -12.41
C TYR A 20 -5.35 -4.66 -13.01
N ALA A 21 -4.97 -4.52 -14.29
CA ALA A 21 -4.07 -5.47 -14.94
C ALA A 21 -2.69 -5.55 -14.25
N LEU A 22 -2.19 -4.43 -13.73
CA LEU A 22 -0.95 -4.41 -12.95
C LEU A 22 -1.13 -5.14 -11.61
N ALA A 23 -2.20 -4.84 -10.86
CA ALA A 23 -2.51 -5.49 -9.59
C ALA A 23 -2.70 -7.00 -9.76
N TYR A 24 -3.40 -7.42 -10.82
CA TYR A 24 -3.61 -8.83 -11.16
C TYR A 24 -2.30 -9.60 -11.36
N ARG A 25 -1.29 -8.97 -11.98
CA ARG A 25 0.05 -9.59 -12.13
C ARG A 25 0.75 -9.84 -10.79
N TYR A 26 0.45 -9.05 -9.76
CA TYR A 26 1.01 -9.26 -8.43
C TYR A 26 0.18 -10.24 -7.59
N MET A 27 -1.14 -10.19 -7.69
CA MET A 27 -2.06 -10.93 -6.82
C MET A 27 -2.41 -12.33 -7.35
N GLY A 28 -2.43 -12.51 -8.68
CA GLY A 28 -2.74 -13.79 -9.32
C GLY A 28 -4.20 -14.24 -9.25
N ASN A 29 -5.10 -13.43 -8.71
CA ASN A 29 -6.54 -13.67 -8.67
C ASN A 29 -7.33 -12.35 -8.76
N GLU A 30 -8.59 -12.43 -9.17
CA GLU A 30 -9.42 -11.25 -9.46
C GLU A 30 -9.80 -10.46 -8.22
N GLU A 31 -10.23 -11.15 -7.14
CA GLU A 31 -10.70 -10.52 -5.90
C GLU A 31 -9.63 -9.61 -5.31
N ASP A 32 -8.44 -10.16 -5.08
CA ASP A 32 -7.32 -9.39 -4.56
C ASP A 32 -6.86 -8.29 -5.52
N ALA A 33 -6.94 -8.52 -6.84
CA ALA A 33 -6.58 -7.52 -7.83
C ALA A 33 -7.52 -6.31 -7.77
N TYR A 34 -8.83 -6.54 -7.62
CA TYR A 34 -9.81 -5.47 -7.43
C TYR A 34 -9.55 -4.69 -6.14
N ASP A 35 -9.28 -5.39 -5.04
CA ASP A 35 -8.98 -4.76 -3.76
C ASP A 35 -7.72 -3.88 -3.83
N MET A 36 -6.64 -4.41 -4.41
CA MET A 36 -5.38 -3.66 -4.53
C MET A 36 -5.49 -2.49 -5.50
N ALA A 37 -6.25 -2.62 -6.60
CA ALA A 37 -6.51 -1.51 -7.50
C ALA A 37 -7.29 -0.38 -6.80
N GLN A 38 -8.32 -0.73 -6.04
CA GLN A 38 -9.10 0.24 -5.27
C GLN A 38 -8.25 0.95 -4.22
N GLU A 39 -7.49 0.21 -3.42
CA GLU A 39 -6.58 0.78 -2.42
C GLU A 39 -5.54 1.70 -3.07
N ALA A 40 -5.02 1.34 -4.25
CA ALA A 40 -4.11 2.20 -5.01
C ALA A 40 -4.76 3.52 -5.43
N PHE A 41 -5.99 3.51 -5.92
CA PHE A 41 -6.72 4.74 -6.26
C PHE A 41 -7.04 5.58 -5.02
N LEU A 42 -7.43 4.96 -3.90
CA LEU A 42 -7.67 5.69 -2.64
C LEU A 42 -6.38 6.35 -2.11
N LYS A 43 -5.25 5.64 -2.13
CA LYS A 43 -3.95 6.22 -1.77
C LYS A 43 -3.54 7.32 -2.74
N ALA A 44 -3.75 7.14 -4.04
CA ALA A 44 -3.47 8.16 -5.04
C ALA A 44 -4.31 9.42 -4.79
N PHE A 45 -5.62 9.28 -4.54
CA PHE A 45 -6.49 10.41 -4.22
C PHE A 45 -6.00 11.19 -3.01
N ARG A 46 -5.71 10.49 -1.90
CA ARG A 46 -5.23 11.09 -0.66
C ARG A 46 -3.87 11.78 -0.83
N SER A 47 -3.02 11.27 -1.71
CA SER A 47 -1.66 11.79 -1.92
C SER A 47 -1.54 12.69 -3.16
N LEU A 48 -2.63 12.99 -3.86
CA LEU A 48 -2.60 13.76 -5.11
C LEU A 48 -1.94 15.13 -4.95
N HIS A 49 -2.20 15.80 -3.83
CA HIS A 49 -1.60 17.08 -3.47
C HIS A 49 -0.05 17.04 -3.32
N THR A 50 0.53 15.85 -3.16
CA THR A 50 1.98 15.65 -3.05
C THR A 50 2.64 15.41 -4.41
N PHE A 51 1.86 15.22 -5.46
CA PHE A 51 2.38 14.98 -6.80
C PHE A 51 3.01 16.26 -7.36
N LYS A 52 4.35 16.29 -7.39
CA LYS A 52 5.15 17.46 -7.80
C LYS A 52 5.31 17.63 -9.33
N GLY A 53 4.77 16.72 -10.14
CA GLY A 53 4.90 16.79 -11.60
C GLY A 53 6.27 16.42 -12.18
N ASN A 54 7.20 15.91 -11.35
CA ASN A 54 8.54 15.48 -11.80
C ASN A 54 8.55 14.21 -12.67
N SER A 55 7.40 13.56 -12.81
CA SER A 55 7.17 12.39 -13.69
C SER A 55 5.78 12.52 -14.30
N SER A 56 5.45 11.70 -15.30
CA SER A 56 4.06 11.59 -15.73
C SER A 56 3.17 11.09 -14.58
N PHE A 57 1.90 11.49 -14.57
CA PHE A 57 0.92 10.99 -13.61
C PHE A 57 0.80 9.45 -13.67
N SER A 58 0.83 8.88 -14.88
CA SER A 58 0.83 7.42 -15.07
C SER A 58 2.01 6.75 -14.38
N THR A 59 3.21 7.29 -14.50
CA THR A 59 4.40 6.74 -13.83
C THR A 59 4.25 6.77 -12.31
N TRP A 60 3.74 7.88 -11.78
CA TRP A 60 3.49 8.02 -10.35
C TRP A 60 2.41 7.05 -9.86
N LEU A 61 1.30 6.92 -10.58
CA LEU A 61 0.20 6.01 -10.23
C LEU A 61 0.63 4.52 -10.29
N TYR A 62 1.46 4.15 -11.26
CA TYR A 62 2.05 2.81 -11.34
C TYR A 62 2.93 2.51 -10.12
N ARG A 63 3.70 3.50 -9.64
CA ARG A 63 4.50 3.36 -8.40
C ARG A 63 3.62 3.20 -7.18
N VAL A 64 2.55 3.99 -7.03
CA VAL A 64 1.59 3.84 -5.92
C VAL A 64 1.00 2.43 -5.92
N THR A 65 0.54 1.96 -7.08
CA THR A 65 -0.05 0.61 -7.26
C THR A 65 0.95 -0.49 -6.91
N THR A 66 2.18 -0.37 -7.39
CA THR A 66 3.25 -1.33 -7.11
C THR A 66 3.54 -1.39 -5.62
N ASN A 67 3.62 -0.24 -4.93
CA ASN A 67 3.84 -0.20 -3.49
C ASN A 67 2.70 -0.87 -2.72
N VAL A 68 1.44 -0.60 -3.09
CA VAL A 68 0.27 -1.24 -2.48
C VAL A 68 0.33 -2.76 -2.60
N CYS A 69 0.59 -3.26 -3.81
CA CYS A 69 0.69 -4.70 -4.06
C CYS A 69 1.84 -5.34 -3.25
N LEU A 70 3.02 -4.71 -3.25
CA LEU A 70 4.18 -5.21 -2.50
C LEU A 70 3.95 -5.20 -0.99
N ASP A 71 3.28 -4.17 -0.46
CA ASP A 71 2.94 -4.09 0.97
C ASP A 71 1.99 -5.21 1.39
N GLU A 72 0.99 -5.51 0.56
CA GLU A 72 0.06 -6.62 0.77
C GLU A 72 0.79 -7.97 0.75
N LEU A 73 1.65 -8.22 -0.24
CA LEU A 73 2.47 -9.44 -0.30
C LEU A 73 3.38 -9.59 0.93
N ARG A 74 4.01 -8.50 1.37
CA ARG A 74 4.81 -8.49 2.61
C ARG A 74 3.94 -8.80 3.83
N ARG A 75 2.72 -8.25 3.89
CA ARG A 75 1.76 -8.49 4.97
C ARG A 75 1.32 -9.96 5.02
N ARG A 76 1.04 -10.58 3.87
CA ARG A 76 0.73 -12.02 3.76
C ARG A 76 1.88 -12.88 4.24
N LYS A 77 3.11 -12.58 3.79
CA LYS A 77 4.30 -13.30 4.22
C LYS A 77 4.48 -13.25 5.75
N ARG A 78 4.27 -12.07 6.38
CA ARG A 78 4.34 -11.94 7.85
C ARG A 78 3.26 -12.75 8.57
N ARG A 79 2.04 -12.87 8.02
CA ARG A 79 0.96 -13.69 8.61
C ARG A 79 1.25 -15.19 8.57
N ILE A 80 2.11 -15.64 7.64
CA ILE A 80 2.47 -17.06 7.49
C ILE A 80 3.59 -17.47 8.45
N ILE A 81 4.34 -16.52 9.01
CA ILE A 81 5.34 -16.81 10.06
C ILE A 81 4.56 -17.23 11.31
N PRO A 82 4.64 -18.50 11.76
CA PRO A 82 4.02 -18.89 13.01
C PRO A 82 4.71 -18.09 14.11
N LEU A 83 3.93 -17.35 14.90
CA LEU A 83 4.42 -16.78 16.15
C LEU A 83 4.77 -17.96 17.05
N SER A 84 6.06 -18.30 17.16
CA SER A 84 6.52 -19.29 18.12
C SER A 84 6.27 -18.74 19.53
N LEU A 85 5.39 -19.39 20.28
CA LEU A 85 5.09 -19.01 21.68
C LEU A 85 6.25 -19.34 22.64
N ASP A 86 7.28 -20.04 22.14
CA ASP A 86 8.44 -20.46 22.92
C ASP A 86 9.61 -19.46 22.86
N GLU A 87 9.43 -18.30 22.22
CA GLU A 87 10.45 -17.25 22.26
C GLU A 87 10.28 -16.46 23.57
N PRO A 88 11.20 -16.58 24.55
CA PRO A 88 11.10 -15.79 25.77
C PRO A 88 11.15 -14.33 25.36
N LEU A 89 10.14 -13.56 25.79
CA LEU A 89 10.17 -12.11 25.74
C LEU A 89 11.48 -11.70 26.40
N ALA A 90 12.44 -11.23 25.59
CA ALA A 90 13.60 -10.55 26.11
C ALA A 90 13.05 -9.31 26.81
N SER A 91 12.83 -9.43 28.12
CA SER A 91 12.63 -8.29 28.99
C SER A 91 13.84 -7.41 28.78
N GLN A 92 13.64 -6.24 28.18
CA GLN A 92 14.61 -5.17 28.36
C GLN A 92 14.61 -4.88 29.86
N GLU A 93 15.56 -5.48 30.58
CA GLU A 93 15.94 -5.07 31.93
C GLU A 93 16.47 -3.64 31.83
N GLY A 94 15.56 -2.68 31.91
CA GLY A 94 15.84 -1.37 32.44
C GLY A 94 15.51 -1.40 33.93
N ASP A 95 16.55 -1.50 34.76
CA ASP A 95 16.73 -0.70 35.99
C ASP A 95 17.96 -1.21 36.74
N GLU A 96 19.14 -0.66 36.42
CA GLU A 96 20.12 -0.39 37.47
C GLU A 96 19.82 1.03 37.97
N VAL A 97 18.90 1.11 38.95
CA VAL A 97 18.86 2.26 39.86
C VAL A 97 19.66 1.87 41.08
N GLU A 98 20.82 2.52 41.23
CA GLU A 98 21.67 2.50 42.42
C GLU A 98 20.85 2.62 43.71
N LYS A 99 21.12 1.74 44.69
CA LYS A 99 21.00 2.08 46.11
C LYS A 99 22.02 1.34 46.98
N GLU A 100 22.67 2.18 47.79
CA GLU A 100 23.55 1.97 48.97
C GLU A 100 25.03 1.64 48.74
#